data_AF-F8MPU7-F1
#
_entry.id   AF-F8MPU7-F1
#
_cell.length_a   1.000
_cell.length_b   1.000
_cell.length_c   1.000
_cell.angle_alpha   90.00
_cell.angle_beta   90.00
_cell.angle_gamma   90.00
#
_symmetry.space_group_name_H-M   'P 1'
#
loop_
_entity.id
_entity.type
_entity.pdbx_description
1 polymer ?
#
loop_
_entity_poly.entity_id
_entity_poly.type
_entity_poly.pdbx_seq_one_letter_code
_entity_poly.pdbx_strand_id
1 'polypeptide(L)'
;MAANYWESTQRKHWLFTKDELAAMRAKLEAEDPNLVASFPLPQLRHLNIYFNQQSPTYFGSTLEINRLGKRMGLRQQALATAQVYIKRFYTKVEIRRTNPHHVLVTALYLACKMEECPQHIRLMANEARGFWPTDFQSQTEVARIGECEFYLISEMSSHLIVHSPYRTLTSLQGELGLAQEDVNLAWSVINDHYMTDLPLLHPPHVIALTAILLALVLRQDPSGRLPGTAASASGLVAASAALAQAQAQAQARAAMMAGGGQTVPGLAPQSSSGLQAMLPPQSPAGEGPAEGNKNPRMAKVHRFAAWLSDSNIDIEAMVDCTQELISFYECHEQYNDKNTREQINRFVKARGLDK
;
A
#
# COMPACT_ATOMS: atom_id res chain seq x y z
N MET A 1 17.55 11.59 11.60
CA MET A 1 16.74 11.41 12.83
C MET A 1 15.84 10.19 12.65
N ALA A 2 16.23 9.03 13.16
CA ALA A 2 15.34 7.85 13.19
C ALA A 2 14.33 8.02 14.35
N ALA A 3 13.48 9.03 14.24
CA ALA A 3 12.53 9.39 15.29
C ALA A 3 11.48 8.29 15.42
N ASN A 4 11.12 7.98 16.65
CA ASN A 4 10.09 7.02 17.02
C ASN A 4 8.79 7.26 16.23
N TYR A 5 8.33 6.27 15.46
CA TYR A 5 7.07 6.37 14.70
C TYR A 5 5.88 6.67 15.63
N TRP A 6 5.87 6.13 16.85
CA TRP A 6 4.76 6.23 17.79
C TRP A 6 4.52 7.65 18.29
N GLU A 7 5.56 8.48 18.30
CA GLU A 7 5.51 9.89 18.72
C GLU A 7 5.53 10.86 17.54
N SER A 8 5.70 10.33 16.32
CA SER A 8 5.84 11.10 15.09
C SER A 8 4.60 11.91 14.75
N THR A 9 4.82 13.01 14.02
CA THR A 9 3.74 13.83 13.45
C THR A 9 2.92 13.07 12.43
N GLN A 10 3.53 12.11 11.72
CA GLN A 10 2.83 11.22 10.80
C GLN A 10 1.71 10.45 11.49
N ARG A 11 2.01 9.79 12.63
CA ARG A 11 0.99 9.03 13.36
C ARG A 11 -0.10 9.93 13.95
N LYS A 12 0.28 11.11 14.47
CA LYS A 12 -0.63 12.00 15.20
C LYS A 12 -1.59 12.79 14.30
N HIS A 13 -1.17 13.12 13.08
CA HIS A 13 -1.89 14.09 12.23
C HIS A 13 -2.18 13.60 10.81
N TRP A 14 -1.60 12.48 10.37
CA TRP A 14 -1.69 12.01 8.99
C TRP A 14 -2.09 10.54 8.84
N LEU A 15 -2.69 9.98 9.90
CA LEU A 15 -3.42 8.72 9.83
C LEU A 15 -4.91 9.03 9.97
N PHE A 16 -5.68 8.57 9.01
CA PHE A 16 -7.13 8.76 8.95
C PHE A 16 -7.83 7.42 8.93
N THR A 17 -9.08 7.39 9.36
CA THR A 17 -9.95 6.25 9.07
C THR A 17 -10.44 6.32 7.62
N LYS A 18 -10.88 5.18 7.06
CA LYS A 18 -11.44 5.13 5.70
C LYS A 18 -12.61 6.11 5.54
N ASP A 19 -13.49 6.17 6.54
CA ASP A 19 -14.66 7.05 6.54
C ASP A 19 -14.29 8.52 6.67
N GLU A 20 -13.33 8.86 7.54
CA GLU A 20 -12.84 10.22 7.71
C GLU A 20 -12.21 10.74 6.42
N LEU A 21 -11.36 9.93 5.78
CA LEU A 21 -10.72 10.31 4.52
C LEU A 21 -11.74 10.48 3.39
N ALA A 22 -12.75 9.60 3.31
CA ALA A 22 -13.84 9.72 2.36
C ALA A 22 -14.68 10.98 2.60
N ALA A 23 -15.01 11.28 3.86
CA ALA A 23 -15.75 12.46 4.25
C ALA A 23 -15.00 13.76 3.94
N MET A 24 -13.69 13.83 4.21
CA MET A 24 -12.85 14.98 3.85
C MET A 24 -12.87 15.24 2.35
N ARG A 25 -12.76 14.19 1.53
CA ARG A 25 -12.80 14.31 0.07
C ARG A 25 -14.18 14.73 -0.45
N ALA A 26 -15.25 14.12 0.06
CA ALA A 26 -16.61 14.51 -0.29
C ALA A 26 -16.90 15.97 0.08
N LYS A 27 -16.36 16.44 1.22
CA LYS A 27 -16.45 17.84 1.63
C LYS A 27 -15.75 18.76 0.62
N LEU A 28 -14.53 18.43 0.17
CA LEU A 28 -13.82 19.22 -0.85
C LEU A 28 -14.59 19.30 -2.17
N GLU A 29 -15.18 18.20 -2.61
CA GLU A 29 -16.02 18.20 -3.82
C GLU A 29 -17.28 19.05 -3.65
N ALA A 30 -17.87 19.05 -2.45
CA ALA A 30 -19.05 19.85 -2.12
C ALA A 30 -18.76 21.36 -1.98
N GLU A 31 -17.50 21.77 -1.81
CA GLU A 31 -17.13 23.20 -1.74
C GLU A 31 -17.32 23.91 -3.09
N ASP A 32 -17.14 23.21 -4.21
CA ASP A 32 -17.31 23.76 -5.55
C ASP A 32 -17.98 22.76 -6.51
N PRO A 33 -19.29 22.50 -6.34
CA PRO A 33 -20.00 21.50 -7.13
C PRO A 33 -20.04 21.84 -8.63
N ASN A 34 -19.95 23.13 -8.97
CA ASN A 34 -19.92 23.58 -10.37
C ASN A 34 -18.58 23.22 -11.03
N LEU A 35 -17.47 23.36 -10.30
CA LEU A 35 -16.16 22.91 -10.78
C LEU A 35 -16.12 21.39 -10.94
N VAL A 36 -16.76 20.66 -10.03
CA VAL A 36 -16.83 19.19 -10.11
C VAL A 36 -17.64 18.73 -11.32
N ALA A 37 -18.79 19.35 -11.55
CA ALA A 37 -19.68 19.02 -12.67
C ALA A 37 -19.08 19.40 -14.04
N SER A 38 -18.32 20.49 -14.11
CA SER A 38 -17.69 20.93 -15.36
C SER A 38 -16.49 20.07 -15.77
N PHE A 39 -15.80 19.49 -14.79
CA PHE A 39 -14.66 18.59 -15.01
C PHE A 39 -14.81 17.31 -14.17
N PRO A 40 -15.63 16.34 -14.63
CA PRO A 40 -15.72 15.05 -13.99
C PRO A 40 -14.39 14.32 -14.17
N LEU A 41 -13.82 13.86 -13.06
CA LEU A 41 -12.57 13.10 -13.04
C LEU A 41 -12.86 11.61 -12.85
N PRO A 42 -11.94 10.70 -13.23
CA PRO A 42 -12.09 9.30 -12.96
C PRO A 42 -11.98 9.06 -11.45
N GLN A 43 -12.35 7.85 -11.00
CA GLN A 43 -12.16 7.46 -9.60
C GLN A 43 -10.75 7.81 -9.11
N LEU A 44 -10.63 8.29 -7.88
CA LEU A 44 -9.35 8.75 -7.31
C LEU A 44 -8.24 7.69 -7.40
N ARG A 45 -8.60 6.40 -7.38
CA ARG A 45 -7.66 5.29 -7.62
C ARG A 45 -6.98 5.38 -8.97
N HIS A 46 -7.69 5.74 -10.05
CA HIS A 46 -7.09 5.98 -11.36
C HIS A 46 -6.17 7.20 -11.37
N LEU A 47 -6.49 8.26 -10.62
CA LEU A 47 -5.60 9.41 -10.48
C LEU A 47 -4.32 9.04 -9.72
N ASN A 48 -4.46 8.27 -8.62
CA ASN A 48 -3.32 7.73 -7.90
C ASN A 48 -2.48 6.81 -8.81
N ILE A 49 -3.11 5.96 -9.63
CA ILE A 49 -2.42 5.13 -10.64
C ILE A 49 -1.67 6.02 -11.63
N TYR A 50 -2.32 7.03 -12.20
CA TYR A 50 -1.70 7.98 -13.15
C TYR A 50 -0.47 8.68 -12.55
N PHE A 51 -0.57 9.18 -11.32
CA PHE A 51 0.53 9.87 -10.66
C PHE A 51 1.66 8.93 -10.22
N ASN A 52 1.38 7.65 -9.96
CA ASN A 52 2.32 6.74 -9.28
C ASN A 52 2.82 5.54 -10.09
N GLN A 53 2.18 5.15 -11.20
CA GLN A 53 2.51 3.90 -11.90
C GLN A 53 4.03 3.78 -12.19
N GLN A 54 4.45 2.52 -12.30
CA GLN A 54 5.78 2.03 -12.70
C GLN A 54 5.56 0.69 -13.43
N SER A 55 5.66 0.61 -14.77
CA SER A 55 5.86 -0.68 -15.49
C SER A 55 6.06 -0.54 -17.02
N PRO A 56 6.49 -1.60 -17.75
CA PRO A 56 7.62 -1.52 -18.69
C PRO A 56 7.20 -1.58 -20.17
N THR A 57 8.04 -1.00 -21.01
CA THR A 57 8.26 -1.28 -22.44
C THR A 57 7.10 -1.91 -23.23
N TYR A 58 6.36 -1.11 -23.99
CA TYR A 58 6.45 -0.98 -25.46
C TYR A 58 5.32 -0.04 -25.89
N PHE A 59 5.69 1.15 -26.37
CA PHE A 59 4.80 2.14 -26.98
C PHE A 59 3.83 2.91 -26.05
N GLY A 60 4.37 3.95 -25.40
CA GLY A 60 3.63 5.20 -25.18
C GLY A 60 2.69 5.29 -23.97
N SER A 61 3.23 5.43 -22.77
CA SER A 61 2.66 6.19 -21.64
C SER A 61 3.61 6.03 -20.46
N THR A 62 4.09 7.12 -19.88
CA THR A 62 5.16 7.04 -18.87
C THR A 62 5.06 8.16 -17.84
N LEU A 63 4.41 7.87 -16.73
CA LEU A 63 4.91 8.00 -15.36
C LEU A 63 5.94 9.07 -15.08
N GLU A 64 5.48 10.01 -14.29
CA GLU A 64 6.03 11.33 -14.13
C GLU A 64 7.15 11.36 -13.09
N ILE A 65 6.90 10.84 -11.88
CA ILE A 65 7.84 10.96 -10.75
C ILE A 65 8.92 9.87 -10.76
N ASN A 66 8.56 8.61 -11.00
CA ASN A 66 9.53 7.50 -10.98
C ASN A 66 10.54 7.57 -12.14
N ARG A 67 10.13 8.04 -13.32
CA ARG A 67 11.03 8.22 -14.46
C ARG A 67 11.89 9.47 -14.32
N LEU A 68 11.33 10.57 -13.80
CA LEU A 68 12.10 11.75 -13.41
C LEU A 68 13.15 11.38 -12.35
N GLY A 69 12.75 10.63 -11.32
CA GLY A 69 13.63 10.07 -10.31
C GLY A 69 14.75 9.20 -10.88
N LYS A 70 14.43 8.24 -11.74
CA LYS A 70 15.44 7.39 -12.40
C LYS A 70 16.39 8.19 -13.29
N ARG A 71 15.89 9.16 -14.07
CA ARG A 71 16.74 10.03 -14.91
C ARG A 71 17.66 10.93 -14.08
N MET A 72 17.18 11.39 -12.93
CA MET A 72 17.94 12.21 -11.99
C MET A 72 18.80 11.39 -11.02
N GLY A 73 18.74 10.05 -11.05
CA GLY A 73 19.46 9.18 -10.13
C GLY A 73 19.00 9.28 -8.66
N LEU A 74 17.73 9.61 -8.43
CA LEU A 74 17.17 9.79 -7.08
C LEU A 74 16.97 8.45 -6.36
N ARG A 75 17.13 8.48 -5.03
CA ARG A 75 16.89 7.34 -4.15
C ARG A 75 15.39 7.06 -4.03
N GLN A 76 15.03 5.78 -3.90
CA GLN A 76 13.63 5.36 -3.73
C GLN A 76 12.94 6.04 -2.54
N GLN A 77 13.68 6.28 -1.46
CA GLN A 77 13.16 6.96 -0.27
C GLN A 77 12.64 8.38 -0.58
N ALA A 78 13.34 9.15 -1.42
CA ALA A 78 12.90 10.48 -1.84
C ALA A 78 11.62 10.43 -2.70
N LEU A 79 11.51 9.40 -3.56
CA LEU A 79 10.31 9.20 -4.38
C LEU A 79 9.11 8.84 -3.51
N ALA A 80 9.28 7.92 -2.57
CA ALA A 80 8.25 7.55 -1.61
C ALA A 80 7.75 8.75 -0.78
N THR A 81 8.67 9.58 -0.29
CA THR A 81 8.31 10.80 0.46
C THR A 81 7.54 11.80 -0.41
N ALA A 82 7.94 11.97 -1.68
CA ALA A 82 7.20 12.81 -2.63
C ALA A 82 5.77 12.30 -2.87
N GLN A 83 5.59 10.99 -3.06
CA GLN A 83 4.27 10.35 -3.25
C GLN A 83 3.34 10.60 -2.05
N VAL A 84 3.89 10.53 -0.84
CA VAL A 84 3.12 10.85 0.39
C VAL A 84 2.76 12.33 0.45
N TYR A 85 3.66 13.25 0.10
CA TYR A 85 3.35 14.68 0.08
C TYR A 85 2.20 15.02 -0.86
N ILE A 86 2.18 14.42 -2.06
CA ILE A 86 1.12 14.64 -3.05
C ILE A 86 -0.23 14.17 -2.48
N LYS A 87 -0.26 13.00 -1.85
CA LYS A 87 -1.48 12.48 -1.21
C LYS A 87 -1.95 13.40 -0.09
N ARG A 88 -1.04 13.82 0.80
CA ARG A 88 -1.34 14.73 1.90
C ARG A 88 -1.89 16.07 1.39
N PHE A 89 -1.26 16.65 0.37
CA PHE A 89 -1.71 17.91 -0.22
C PHE A 89 -3.13 17.82 -0.79
N TYR A 90 -3.43 16.77 -1.57
CA TYR A 90 -4.76 16.57 -2.15
C TYR A 90 -5.83 16.05 -1.17
N THR A 91 -5.50 15.84 0.11
CA THR A 91 -6.53 15.68 1.15
C THR A 91 -7.14 17.00 1.60
N LYS A 92 -6.47 18.13 1.33
CA LYS A 92 -6.90 19.48 1.74
C LYS A 92 -7.18 20.41 0.57
N VAL A 93 -6.56 20.16 -0.58
CA VAL A 93 -6.71 20.99 -1.77
C VAL A 93 -7.38 20.20 -2.87
N GLU A 94 -8.41 20.78 -3.46
CA GLU A 94 -9.09 20.20 -4.62
C GLU A 94 -8.16 20.18 -5.84
N ILE A 95 -8.00 19.01 -6.46
CA ILE A 95 -7.05 18.79 -7.57
C ILE A 95 -7.29 19.70 -8.76
N ARG A 96 -8.54 20.08 -9.01
CA ARG A 96 -8.98 20.96 -10.11
C ARG A 96 -8.59 22.43 -9.91
N ARG A 97 -8.03 22.80 -8.74
CA ARG A 97 -7.57 24.17 -8.44
C ARG A 97 -6.10 24.42 -8.74
N THR A 98 -5.32 23.35 -8.89
CA THR A 98 -3.87 23.43 -9.07
C THR A 98 -3.45 22.70 -10.35
N ASN A 99 -2.28 23.04 -10.90
CA ASN A 99 -1.67 22.23 -11.95
C ASN A 99 -1.00 21.00 -11.31
N PRO A 100 -1.49 19.77 -11.54
CA PRO A 100 -0.94 18.60 -10.87
C PRO A 100 0.54 18.39 -11.18
N HIS A 101 0.97 18.61 -12.42
CA HIS A 101 2.37 18.40 -12.82
C HIS A 101 3.32 19.33 -12.04
N HIS A 102 2.92 20.58 -11.77
CA HIS A 102 3.68 21.49 -10.90
C HIS A 102 3.77 20.99 -9.46
N VAL A 103 2.66 20.49 -8.90
CA VAL A 103 2.63 19.93 -7.54
C VAL A 103 3.53 18.70 -7.46
N LEU A 104 3.53 17.81 -8.45
CA LEU A 104 4.39 16.62 -8.49
C LEU A 104 5.88 16.98 -8.48
N VAL A 105 6.29 17.92 -9.36
CA VAL A 105 7.69 18.36 -9.47
C VAL A 105 8.15 19.05 -8.19
N THR A 106 7.29 19.89 -7.61
CA THR A 106 7.57 20.60 -6.37
C THR A 106 7.64 19.64 -5.18
N ALA A 107 6.74 18.66 -5.09
CA ALA A 107 6.77 17.64 -4.06
C ALA A 107 8.05 16.82 -4.13
N LEU A 108 8.51 16.45 -5.34
CA LEU A 108 9.79 15.76 -5.52
C LEU A 108 10.98 16.63 -5.11
N TYR A 109 10.98 17.91 -5.51
CA TYR A 109 12.00 18.87 -5.11
C TYR A 109 12.09 19.03 -3.59
N LEU A 110 10.95 19.19 -2.91
CA LEU A 110 10.90 19.28 -1.46
C LEU A 110 11.36 17.98 -0.80
N ALA A 111 10.90 16.83 -1.27
CA ALA A 111 11.30 15.53 -0.74
C ALA A 111 12.80 15.29 -0.87
N CYS A 112 13.41 15.70 -1.99
CA CYS A 112 14.87 15.65 -2.17
C CYS A 112 15.62 16.47 -1.12
N LYS A 113 15.10 17.65 -0.74
CA LYS A 113 15.69 18.47 0.33
C LYS A 113 15.54 17.81 1.69
N MET A 114 14.38 17.23 1.98
CA MET A 114 14.07 16.62 3.28
C MET A 114 14.79 15.27 3.51
N GLU A 115 15.07 14.53 2.45
CA GLU A 115 15.76 13.23 2.48
C GLU A 115 17.29 13.36 2.30
N GLU A 116 17.84 14.56 2.50
CA GLU A 116 19.28 14.84 2.43
C GLU A 116 19.90 14.47 1.06
N CYS A 117 19.13 14.61 -0.03
CA CYS A 117 19.60 14.47 -1.41
C CYS A 117 19.18 15.67 -2.29
N PRO A 118 19.55 16.91 -1.89
CA PRO A 118 19.02 18.13 -2.51
C PRO A 118 19.42 18.23 -3.99
N GLN A 119 18.47 18.64 -4.82
CA GLN A 119 18.66 18.88 -6.25
C GLN A 119 18.56 20.38 -6.53
N HIS A 120 19.33 20.88 -7.50
CA HIS A 120 19.23 22.28 -7.88
C HIS A 120 17.89 22.56 -8.57
N ILE A 121 17.17 23.64 -8.18
CA ILE A 121 15.82 23.94 -8.68
C ILE A 121 15.77 24.09 -10.22
N ARG A 122 16.81 24.67 -10.83
CA ARG A 122 16.93 24.76 -12.31
C ARG A 122 17.07 23.39 -12.97
N LEU A 123 17.75 22.44 -12.33
CA LEU A 123 17.86 21.08 -12.85
C LEU A 123 16.50 20.41 -12.81
N MET A 124 15.78 20.55 -11.69
CA MET A 124 14.43 20.02 -11.54
C MET A 124 13.47 20.58 -12.60
N ALA A 125 13.47 21.89 -12.81
CA ALA A 125 12.64 22.55 -13.84
C ALA A 125 13.01 22.10 -15.27
N ASN A 126 14.31 21.94 -15.56
CA ASN A 126 14.76 21.49 -16.88
C ASN A 126 14.36 20.04 -17.15
N GLU A 127 14.47 19.18 -16.14
CA GLU A 127 14.07 17.78 -16.26
C GLU A 127 12.55 17.65 -16.41
N ALA A 128 11.77 18.40 -15.63
CA ALA A 128 10.32 18.49 -15.76
C ALA A 128 9.89 18.93 -17.17
N ARG A 129 10.57 19.92 -17.77
CA ARG A 129 10.31 20.35 -19.16
C ARG A 129 10.52 19.23 -20.18
N GLY A 130 11.45 18.32 -19.93
CA GLY A 130 11.67 17.15 -20.79
C GLY A 130 10.51 16.16 -20.76
N PHE A 131 9.70 16.14 -19.69
CA PHE A 131 8.53 15.27 -19.54
C PHE A 131 7.22 15.95 -19.95
N TRP A 132 7.05 17.22 -19.58
CA TRP A 132 5.87 18.04 -19.92
C TRP A 132 6.27 19.32 -20.66
N PRO A 133 6.64 19.21 -21.95
CA PRO A 133 6.99 20.36 -22.75
C PRO A 133 5.86 21.40 -22.82
N THR A 134 4.61 20.93 -22.77
CA THR A 134 3.42 21.80 -22.87
C THR A 134 3.13 22.54 -21.57
N ASP A 135 3.44 21.99 -20.41
CA ASP A 135 3.08 22.60 -19.12
C ASP A 135 4.24 23.39 -18.49
N PHE A 136 5.48 23.19 -18.95
CA PHE A 136 6.70 23.85 -18.45
C PHE A 136 7.41 24.63 -19.56
N GLN A 137 6.71 25.60 -20.16
CA GLN A 137 7.20 26.37 -21.30
C GLN A 137 8.02 27.61 -20.90
N SER A 138 7.81 28.15 -19.69
CA SER A 138 8.30 29.49 -19.33
C SER A 138 9.72 29.50 -18.73
N GLN A 139 10.31 30.69 -18.66
CA GLN A 139 11.47 31.00 -17.82
C GLN A 139 11.07 31.23 -16.34
N THR A 140 9.78 31.44 -16.06
CA THR A 140 9.24 31.69 -14.71
C THR A 140 8.98 30.42 -13.88
N GLU A 141 9.21 29.23 -14.45
CA GLU A 141 8.96 27.94 -13.79
C GLU A 141 9.72 27.79 -12.47
N VAL A 142 10.93 28.34 -12.38
CA VAL A 142 11.73 28.30 -11.15
C VAL A 142 11.05 29.10 -10.03
N ALA A 143 10.47 30.26 -10.34
CA ALA A 143 9.74 31.06 -9.36
C ALA A 143 8.45 30.34 -8.93
N ARG A 144 7.73 29.74 -9.88
CA ARG A 144 6.51 28.97 -9.59
C ARG A 144 6.75 27.74 -8.74
N ILE A 145 7.84 27.00 -8.99
CA ILE A 145 8.23 25.87 -8.13
C ILE A 145 8.53 26.38 -6.72
N GLY A 146 9.18 27.54 -6.58
CA GLY A 146 9.43 28.15 -5.27
C GLY A 146 8.16 28.60 -4.54
N GLU A 147 7.22 29.24 -5.24
CA GLU A 147 5.92 29.62 -4.68
C GLU A 147 5.10 28.38 -4.29
N CYS A 148 5.00 27.40 -5.20
CA CYS A 148 4.32 26.14 -4.95
C CYS A 148 4.94 25.39 -3.77
N GLU A 149 6.27 25.48 -3.58
CA GLU A 149 6.95 24.85 -2.45
C GLU A 149 6.43 25.43 -1.14
N PHE A 150 6.34 26.76 -1.04
CA PHE A 150 5.83 27.44 0.13
C PHE A 150 4.39 27.02 0.44
N TYR A 151 3.52 26.99 -0.57
CA TYR A 151 2.14 26.52 -0.40
C TYR A 151 2.08 25.06 0.06
N LEU A 152 2.88 24.18 -0.53
CA LEU A 152 2.90 22.76 -0.19
C LEU A 152 3.35 22.51 1.25
N ILE A 153 4.34 23.26 1.73
CA ILE A 153 4.78 23.21 3.15
C ILE A 153 3.67 23.71 4.08
N SER A 154 3.03 24.83 3.73
CA SER A 154 1.95 25.45 4.52
C SER A 154 0.76 24.51 4.67
N GLU A 155 0.27 23.93 3.57
CA GLU A 155 -0.87 23.00 3.58
C GLU A 155 -0.57 21.73 4.37
N MET A 156 0.67 21.22 4.33
CA MET A 156 1.10 20.09 5.15
C MET A 156 1.48 20.47 6.58
N SER A 157 1.29 21.73 6.98
CA SER A 157 1.60 22.24 8.33
C SER A 157 3.03 21.92 8.77
N SER A 158 4.00 21.96 7.84
CA SER A 158 5.40 21.63 8.06
C SER A 158 5.69 20.21 8.59
N HIS A 159 4.76 19.27 8.42
CA HIS A 159 4.93 17.86 8.78
C HIS A 159 5.66 17.08 7.67
N LEU A 160 6.96 17.34 7.52
CA LEU A 160 7.74 16.88 6.36
C LEU A 160 8.41 15.52 6.54
N ILE A 161 8.62 15.05 7.76
CA ILE A 161 9.25 13.73 8.00
C ILE A 161 8.24 12.61 7.73
N VAL A 162 8.63 11.64 6.88
CA VAL A 162 7.82 10.49 6.51
C VAL A 162 8.57 9.19 6.83
N HIS A 163 7.89 8.29 7.52
CA HIS A 163 8.35 6.94 7.82
C HIS A 163 7.89 5.97 6.72
N SER A 164 8.86 5.40 6.01
CA SER A 164 8.59 4.47 4.92
C SER A 164 8.68 2.99 5.36
N PRO A 165 7.86 2.09 4.78
CA PRO A 165 7.85 0.66 5.10
C PRO A 165 9.14 -0.10 4.74
N TYR A 166 9.96 0.43 3.81
CA TYR A 166 11.20 -0.25 3.36
C TYR A 166 12.14 -0.61 4.50
N ARG A 167 12.25 0.27 5.52
CA ARG A 167 13.12 0.05 6.68
C ARG A 167 12.69 -1.19 7.47
N THR A 168 11.39 -1.38 7.65
CA THR A 168 10.83 -2.53 8.35
C THR A 168 11.09 -3.82 7.57
N LEU A 169 10.93 -3.80 6.24
CA LEU A 169 11.24 -4.94 5.38
C LEU A 169 12.71 -5.38 5.54
N THR A 170 13.66 -4.45 5.47
CA THR A 170 15.09 -4.77 5.63
C THR A 170 15.41 -5.28 7.04
N SER A 171 14.78 -4.73 8.08
CA SER A 171 14.99 -5.19 9.46
C SER A 171 14.48 -6.62 9.70
N LEU A 172 13.34 -6.98 9.10
CA LEU A 172 12.71 -8.29 9.28
C LEU A 172 13.28 -9.39 8.38
N GLN A 173 14.08 -9.02 7.36
CA GLN A 173 14.67 -9.98 6.42
C GLN A 173 15.46 -11.09 7.14
N GLY A 174 16.32 -10.70 8.09
CA GLY A 174 17.16 -11.65 8.84
C GLY A 174 16.37 -12.50 9.83
N GLU A 175 15.41 -11.90 10.53
CA GLU A 175 14.60 -12.58 11.55
C GLU A 175 13.67 -13.64 10.95
N LEU A 176 13.05 -13.32 9.81
CA LEU A 176 12.13 -14.22 9.11
C LEU A 176 12.84 -15.19 8.14
N GLY A 177 14.15 -15.02 7.92
CA GLY A 177 14.92 -15.84 6.99
C GLY A 177 14.43 -15.75 5.55
N LEU A 178 14.06 -14.54 5.10
CA LEU A 178 13.51 -14.30 3.76
C LEU A 178 14.60 -14.42 2.70
N ALA A 179 14.28 -15.11 1.59
CA ALA A 179 15.17 -15.15 0.44
C ALA A 179 15.21 -13.78 -0.25
N GLN A 180 16.31 -13.47 -0.96
CA GLN A 180 16.43 -12.19 -1.66
C GLN A 180 15.32 -11.97 -2.69
N GLU A 181 14.85 -13.04 -3.34
CA GLU A 181 13.71 -13.00 -4.26
C GLU A 181 12.41 -12.57 -3.56
N ASP A 182 12.14 -13.13 -2.37
CA ASP A 182 10.96 -12.80 -1.57
C ASP A 182 11.01 -11.32 -1.12
N VAL A 183 12.20 -10.83 -0.77
CA VAL A 183 12.43 -9.42 -0.43
C VAL A 183 12.23 -8.50 -1.62
N ASN A 184 12.71 -8.90 -2.81
CA ASN A 184 12.51 -8.11 -4.03
C ASN A 184 11.03 -8.03 -4.43
N LEU A 185 10.29 -9.13 -4.27
CA LEU A 185 8.85 -9.15 -4.51
C LEU A 185 8.09 -8.30 -3.49
N ALA A 186 8.42 -8.42 -2.20
CA ALA A 186 7.85 -7.58 -1.15
C ALA A 186 8.16 -6.10 -1.38
N TRP A 187 9.37 -5.77 -1.85
CA TRP A 187 9.75 -4.40 -2.23
C TRP A 187 8.89 -3.88 -3.38
N SER A 188 8.58 -4.70 -4.38
CA SER A 188 7.67 -4.33 -5.47
C SER A 188 6.26 -4.04 -4.96
N VAL A 189 5.72 -4.90 -4.09
CA VAL A 189 4.40 -4.69 -3.47
C VAL A 189 4.39 -3.41 -2.61
N ILE A 190 5.50 -3.11 -1.93
CA ILE A 190 5.70 -1.83 -1.25
C ILE A 190 5.77 -0.65 -2.24
N ASN A 191 6.22 -0.81 -3.48
CA ASN A 191 6.11 0.31 -4.42
C ASN A 191 4.65 0.50 -4.86
N ASP A 192 3.91 -0.59 -5.03
CA ASP A 192 2.51 -0.57 -5.47
C ASP A 192 1.58 0.04 -4.42
N HIS A 193 1.84 -0.12 -3.11
CA HIS A 193 0.93 0.45 -2.09
C HIS A 193 0.85 1.98 -2.14
N TYR A 194 1.88 2.69 -2.63
CA TYR A 194 1.81 4.15 -2.83
C TYR A 194 0.80 4.56 -3.91
N MET A 195 0.29 3.61 -4.70
CA MET A 195 -0.76 3.83 -5.68
C MET A 195 -2.17 3.73 -5.06
N THR A 196 -2.24 3.38 -3.77
CA THR A 196 -3.47 3.29 -2.98
C THR A 196 -3.50 4.36 -1.89
N ASP A 197 -4.55 4.38 -1.07
CA ASP A 197 -4.64 5.27 0.10
C ASP A 197 -3.97 4.70 1.35
N LEU A 198 -3.40 3.48 1.27
CA LEU A 198 -2.74 2.80 2.39
C LEU A 198 -1.71 3.65 3.15
N PRO A 199 -0.87 4.51 2.52
CA PRO A 199 0.07 5.36 3.25
C PRO A 199 -0.57 6.34 4.24
N LEU A 200 -1.87 6.64 4.09
CA LEU A 200 -2.65 7.52 4.96
C LEU A 200 -3.57 6.76 5.93
N LEU A 201 -3.74 5.45 5.74
CA LEU A 201 -4.66 4.63 6.53
C LEU A 201 -3.92 3.78 7.57
N HIS A 202 -2.77 3.21 7.20
CA HIS A 202 -2.09 2.23 8.03
C HIS A 202 -0.63 2.59 8.32
N PRO A 203 -0.09 2.16 9.47
CA PRO A 203 1.33 2.32 9.78
C PRO A 203 2.26 1.60 8.81
N PRO A 204 3.49 2.13 8.58
CA PRO A 204 4.44 1.54 7.64
C PRO A 204 4.88 0.11 8.01
N HIS A 205 4.87 -0.26 9.29
CA HIS A 205 5.21 -1.63 9.69
C HIS A 205 4.13 -2.64 9.28
N VAL A 206 2.84 -2.28 9.38
CA VAL A 206 1.72 -3.12 8.93
C VAL A 206 1.81 -3.33 7.43
N ILE A 207 2.03 -2.26 6.66
CA ILE A 207 2.17 -2.32 5.20
C ILE A 207 3.35 -3.23 4.80
N ALA A 208 4.49 -3.13 5.48
CA ALA A 208 5.66 -3.98 5.20
C ALA A 208 5.37 -5.46 5.45
N LEU A 209 4.67 -5.79 6.54
CA LEU A 209 4.28 -7.16 6.88
C LEU A 209 3.26 -7.72 5.90
N THR A 210 2.28 -6.92 5.48
CA THR A 210 1.34 -7.31 4.44
C THR A 210 2.06 -7.58 3.12
N ALA A 211 3.06 -6.77 2.76
CA ALA A 211 3.88 -7.01 1.57
C ALA A 211 4.71 -8.29 1.66
N ILE A 212 5.29 -8.60 2.83
CA ILE A 212 6.00 -9.88 3.06
C ILE A 212 5.05 -11.06 2.93
N LEU A 213 3.85 -10.99 3.53
CA LEU A 213 2.84 -12.03 3.41
C LEU A 213 2.48 -12.27 1.94
N LEU A 214 2.17 -11.19 1.20
CA LEU A 214 1.84 -11.28 -0.21
C LEU A 214 2.99 -11.87 -1.03
N ALA A 215 4.25 -11.50 -0.74
CA ALA A 215 5.40 -12.08 -1.43
C ALA A 215 5.53 -13.60 -1.19
N LEU A 216 5.39 -14.05 0.07
CA LEU A 216 5.43 -15.46 0.43
C LEU A 216 4.31 -16.27 -0.23
N VAL A 217 3.15 -15.65 -0.41
CA VAL A 217 2.00 -16.30 -1.02
C VAL A 217 2.02 -16.21 -2.55
N LEU A 218 2.58 -15.18 -3.17
CA LEU A 218 2.55 -15.03 -4.64
C LEU A 218 3.64 -15.81 -5.38
N ARG A 219 4.63 -16.35 -4.67
CA ARG A 219 5.70 -17.16 -5.27
C ARG A 219 5.15 -18.41 -6.00
N GLN A 220 5.36 -18.47 -7.32
CA GLN A 220 5.24 -19.68 -8.15
C GLN A 220 6.63 -20.33 -8.32
N ASP A 221 6.68 -21.65 -8.46
CA ASP A 221 7.95 -22.37 -8.69
C ASP A 221 8.63 -21.91 -10.01
N PRO A 222 9.97 -22.00 -10.10
CA PRO A 222 10.75 -21.47 -11.23
C PRO A 222 10.50 -22.15 -12.59
N SER A 223 9.55 -23.08 -12.71
CA SER A 223 9.17 -23.75 -13.97
C SER A 223 7.97 -23.13 -14.69
N GLY A 224 7.43 -21.99 -14.25
CA GLY A 224 6.31 -21.33 -14.93
C GLY A 224 6.39 -19.81 -14.90
N ARG A 225 6.77 -19.23 -16.05
CA ARG A 225 6.58 -17.83 -16.51
C ARG A 225 6.73 -16.70 -15.47
N LEU A 226 7.70 -15.83 -15.75
CA LEU A 226 7.91 -14.50 -15.16
C LEU A 226 6.58 -13.76 -14.88
N PRO A 227 6.44 -13.10 -13.71
CA PRO A 227 5.22 -12.35 -13.38
C PRO A 227 5.20 -11.03 -14.16
N GLY A 228 4.35 -10.95 -15.18
CA GLY A 228 3.79 -9.66 -15.58
C GLY A 228 2.70 -9.32 -14.58
N THR A 229 2.92 -8.27 -13.77
CA THR A 229 1.99 -7.36 -13.02
C THR A 229 0.63 -7.83 -12.50
N ALA A 230 0.29 -9.11 -12.54
CA ALA A 230 -0.94 -9.67 -12.04
C ALA A 230 -0.56 -10.64 -10.93
N ALA A 231 -0.71 -10.21 -9.69
CA ALA A 231 -0.85 -11.13 -8.57
C ALA A 231 -1.99 -12.11 -8.93
N SER A 232 -1.67 -13.35 -9.29
CA SER A 232 -2.69 -14.32 -9.70
C SER A 232 -3.75 -14.42 -8.61
N ALA A 233 -5.04 -14.31 -8.96
CA ALA A 233 -6.17 -14.34 -8.01
C ALA A 233 -6.06 -15.47 -6.97
N SER A 234 -5.52 -16.62 -7.37
CA SER A 234 -5.25 -17.77 -6.49
C SER A 234 -4.25 -17.48 -5.35
N GLY A 235 -3.25 -16.64 -5.58
CA GLY A 235 -2.30 -16.22 -4.54
C GLY A 235 -2.92 -15.21 -3.57
N LEU A 236 -3.80 -14.33 -4.06
CA LEU A 236 -4.49 -13.37 -3.19
C LEU A 236 -5.48 -14.07 -2.24
N VAL A 237 -6.21 -15.08 -2.72
CA VAL A 237 -7.09 -15.92 -1.89
C VAL A 237 -6.31 -16.73 -0.86
N ALA A 238 -5.12 -17.24 -1.21
CA ALA A 238 -4.27 -17.93 -0.26
C ALA A 238 -3.73 -17.00 0.84
N ALA A 239 -3.57 -15.71 0.56
CA ALA A 239 -3.12 -14.73 1.54
C ALA A 239 -4.22 -14.38 2.55
N SER A 240 -5.47 -14.21 2.07
CA SER A 240 -6.61 -14.01 2.95
C SER A 240 -6.89 -15.24 3.83
N ALA A 241 -6.75 -16.45 3.28
CA ALA A 241 -6.86 -17.70 4.05
C ALA A 241 -5.78 -17.82 5.13
N ALA A 242 -4.53 -17.43 4.83
CA ALA A 242 -3.43 -17.44 5.79
C ALA A 242 -3.67 -16.44 6.94
N LEU A 243 -4.18 -15.25 6.64
CA LEU A 243 -4.56 -14.25 7.65
C LEU A 243 -5.73 -14.72 8.51
N ALA A 244 -6.76 -15.31 7.91
CA ALA A 244 -7.89 -15.87 8.65
C ALA A 244 -7.45 -16.98 9.61
N GLN A 245 -6.52 -17.84 9.18
CA GLN A 245 -5.92 -18.86 10.04
C GLN A 245 -5.12 -18.24 11.19
N ALA A 246 -4.33 -17.19 10.92
CA ALA A 246 -3.57 -16.48 11.96
C ALA A 246 -4.50 -15.80 12.98
N GLN A 247 -5.59 -15.17 12.53
CA GLN A 247 -6.61 -14.59 13.40
C GLN A 247 -7.28 -15.65 14.28
N ALA A 248 -7.69 -16.78 13.69
CA ALA A 248 -8.29 -17.89 14.45
C ALA A 248 -7.33 -18.47 15.50
N GLN A 249 -6.04 -18.60 15.16
CA GLN A 249 -5.02 -19.07 16.11
C GLN A 249 -4.78 -18.07 17.25
N ALA A 250 -4.73 -16.77 16.94
CA ALA A 250 -4.61 -15.71 17.94
C ALA A 250 -5.83 -15.68 18.89
N GLN A 251 -7.05 -15.79 18.34
CA GLN A 251 -8.30 -15.82 19.12
C GLN A 251 -8.42 -17.08 19.99
N ALA A 252 -8.08 -18.26 19.46
CA ALA A 252 -8.08 -19.51 20.23
C ALA A 252 -7.08 -19.47 21.40
N ARG A 253 -5.91 -18.85 21.21
CA ARG A 253 -4.93 -18.65 22.28
C ARG A 253 -5.36 -17.58 23.28
N ALA A 254 -5.96 -16.49 22.84
CA ALA A 254 -6.54 -15.49 23.74
C ALA A 254 -7.64 -16.10 24.62
N ALA A 255 -8.48 -16.98 24.07
CA ALA A 255 -9.48 -17.72 24.83
C ALA A 255 -8.86 -18.71 25.84
N MET A 256 -7.77 -19.38 25.48
CA MET A 256 -7.02 -20.25 26.41
C MET A 256 -6.35 -19.48 27.55
N MET A 257 -5.83 -18.27 27.29
CA MET A 257 -5.23 -17.39 28.31
C MET A 257 -6.28 -16.72 29.21
N ALA A 258 -7.45 -16.37 28.65
CA ALA A 258 -8.57 -15.82 29.42
C ALA A 258 -9.32 -16.89 30.26
N GLY A 259 -9.17 -18.18 29.90
CA GLY A 259 -9.76 -19.31 30.63
C GLY A 259 -8.99 -19.77 31.88
N GLY A 260 -7.91 -19.08 32.27
CA GLY A 260 -7.02 -19.45 33.37
C GLY A 260 -7.52 -19.12 34.78
N GLY A 261 -8.82 -19.24 35.08
CA GLY A 261 -9.35 -18.86 36.38
C GLY A 261 -10.74 -19.39 36.71
N GLN A 262 -10.86 -20.70 36.95
CA GLN A 262 -11.57 -21.30 38.10
C GLN A 262 -11.69 -22.81 37.91
N THR A 263 -10.83 -23.54 38.60
CA THR A 263 -11.09 -24.93 38.98
C THR A 263 -11.97 -24.92 40.22
N VAL A 264 -13.19 -25.45 40.14
CA VAL A 264 -13.91 -26.01 41.30
C VAL A 264 -14.59 -27.32 40.85
N PRO A 265 -14.43 -28.43 41.61
CA PRO A 265 -14.85 -29.76 41.18
C PRO A 265 -16.27 -30.13 41.61
N GLY A 266 -16.92 -31.00 40.83
CA GLY A 266 -17.96 -31.91 41.30
C GLY A 266 -19.39 -31.57 40.90
N LEU A 267 -20.00 -32.44 40.08
CA LEU A 267 -21.24 -33.17 40.37
C LEU A 267 -21.66 -33.95 39.12
N ALA A 268 -21.62 -35.27 39.22
CA ALA A 268 -22.25 -36.18 38.27
C ALA A 268 -23.78 -36.06 38.34
N PRO A 269 -24.50 -36.55 37.31
CA PRO A 269 -25.59 -37.46 37.63
C PRO A 269 -25.54 -38.76 36.80
N GLN A 270 -25.98 -39.82 37.46
CA GLN A 270 -26.05 -41.20 37.00
C GLN A 270 -27.26 -41.47 36.09
N SER A 271 -27.04 -42.39 35.14
CA SER A 271 -27.87 -43.51 34.68
C SER A 271 -29.40 -43.40 34.47
N SER A 272 -29.85 -43.78 33.27
CA SER A 272 -30.81 -44.88 33.03
C SER A 272 -30.86 -45.16 31.51
N SER A 273 -30.20 -46.20 30.98
CA SER A 273 -30.67 -47.58 30.78
C SER A 273 -31.90 -47.75 29.86
N GLY A 274 -31.69 -48.35 28.66
CA GLY A 274 -32.72 -49.12 27.95
C GLY A 274 -32.60 -49.30 26.42
N LEU A 275 -32.32 -50.55 26.00
CA LEU A 275 -32.69 -51.20 24.71
C LEU A 275 -31.78 -51.10 23.45
N GLN A 276 -30.66 -51.83 23.50
CA GLN A 276 -30.32 -53.06 22.72
C GLN A 276 -30.87 -53.30 21.28
N ALA A 277 -29.94 -53.45 20.31
CA ALA A 277 -29.86 -54.53 19.30
C ALA A 277 -28.49 -54.45 18.55
N MET A 278 -27.46 -55.26 18.83
CA MET A 278 -27.11 -56.64 18.42
C MET A 278 -26.40 -56.81 17.03
N LEU A 279 -25.06 -57.05 17.10
CA LEU A 279 -24.13 -57.83 16.22
C LEU A 279 -23.48 -57.22 14.92
N PRO A 280 -22.26 -57.68 14.49
CA PRO A 280 -20.98 -57.82 15.23
C PRO A 280 -19.76 -57.36 14.34
N PRO A 281 -18.45 -57.68 14.57
CA PRO A 281 -17.36 -56.70 14.51
C PRO A 281 -16.34 -56.90 13.37
N GLN A 282 -15.71 -55.83 12.87
CA GLN A 282 -14.41 -55.93 12.16
C GLN A 282 -13.50 -54.74 12.48
N SER A 283 -12.29 -55.06 12.93
CA SER A 283 -11.07 -54.24 12.88
C SER A 283 -10.00 -55.12 12.20
N PRO A 284 -8.80 -54.63 11.85
CA PRO A 284 -8.35 -53.31 11.43
C PRO A 284 -7.60 -53.40 10.07
N ALA A 285 -7.72 -52.43 9.16
CA ALA A 285 -6.82 -52.36 8.00
C ALA A 285 -6.69 -50.94 7.46
N GLY A 286 -5.43 -50.47 7.38
CA GLY A 286 -5.07 -49.32 6.55
C GLY A 286 -4.53 -48.11 7.32
N GLU A 287 -3.43 -48.26 8.04
CA GLU A 287 -2.44 -47.18 8.12
C GLU A 287 -1.91 -46.93 6.69
N GLY A 288 -2.56 -46.03 5.97
CA GLY A 288 -1.94 -45.37 4.83
C GLY A 288 -1.08 -44.23 5.37
N PRO A 289 0.19 -44.09 4.99
CA PRO A 289 0.97 -42.94 5.40
C PRO A 289 0.29 -41.73 4.78
N ALA A 290 -0.22 -40.83 5.61
CA ALA A 290 -0.50 -39.47 5.20
C ALA A 290 0.86 -38.83 4.88
N GLU A 291 1.37 -39.09 3.67
CA GLU A 291 2.34 -38.23 3.01
C GLU A 291 1.68 -36.86 2.86
N GLY A 292 1.75 -36.10 3.95
CA GLY A 292 1.51 -34.68 3.93
C GLY A 292 2.52 -34.11 2.97
N ASN A 293 2.09 -33.89 1.73
CA ASN A 293 2.74 -33.05 0.75
C ASN A 293 2.80 -31.62 1.35
N LYS A 294 3.68 -31.43 2.32
CA LYS A 294 3.94 -30.14 2.99
C LYS A 294 4.69 -29.32 1.98
N ASN A 295 3.92 -28.75 1.06
CA ASN A 295 4.41 -27.82 0.06
C ASN A 295 5.31 -26.81 0.79
N PRO A 296 6.62 -26.70 0.49
CA PRO A 296 7.56 -25.90 1.28
C PRO A 296 7.13 -24.44 1.41
N ARG A 297 6.30 -23.96 0.46
CA ARG A 297 5.57 -22.70 0.52
C ARG A 297 4.60 -22.59 1.70
N MET A 298 3.72 -23.58 1.88
CA MET A 298 2.79 -23.61 3.02
C MET A 298 3.54 -23.67 4.34
N ALA A 299 4.68 -24.35 4.40
CA ALA A 299 5.53 -24.34 5.61
C ALA A 299 6.06 -22.94 5.95
N LYS A 300 6.53 -22.16 4.95
CA LYS A 300 6.95 -20.77 5.16
C LYS A 300 5.78 -19.87 5.58
N VAL A 301 4.64 -19.99 4.93
CA VAL A 301 3.43 -19.22 5.26
C VAL A 301 2.93 -19.56 6.67
N HIS A 302 2.92 -20.84 7.07
CA HIS A 302 2.57 -21.24 8.44
C HIS A 302 3.57 -20.74 9.47
N ARG A 303 4.88 -20.73 9.16
CA ARG A 303 5.90 -20.15 10.05
C ARG A 303 5.69 -18.65 10.23
N PHE A 304 5.40 -17.94 9.16
CA PHE A 304 5.09 -16.51 9.21
C PHE A 304 3.79 -16.23 9.98
N ALA A 305 2.74 -17.04 9.77
CA ALA A 305 1.49 -16.94 10.52
C ALA A 305 1.68 -17.21 12.02
N ALA A 306 2.51 -18.21 12.37
CA ALA A 306 2.86 -18.47 13.77
C ALA A 306 3.61 -17.28 14.39
N TRP A 307 4.61 -16.73 13.69
CA TRP A 307 5.33 -15.54 14.13
C TRP A 307 4.41 -14.33 14.29
N LEU A 308 3.45 -14.12 13.37
CA LEU A 308 2.44 -13.08 13.48
C LEU A 308 1.54 -13.29 14.70
N SER A 309 1.13 -14.53 14.97
CA SER A 309 0.27 -14.86 16.12
C SER A 309 0.96 -14.66 17.47
N ASP A 310 2.29 -14.82 17.51
CA ASP A 310 3.12 -14.55 18.68
C ASP A 310 3.41 -13.05 18.84
N SER A 311 3.19 -12.26 17.78
CA SER A 311 3.42 -10.82 17.74
C SER A 311 2.17 -10.03 18.10
N ASN A 312 2.32 -8.89 18.80
CA ASN A 312 1.21 -8.00 19.13
C ASN A 312 0.83 -7.06 17.96
N ILE A 313 0.80 -7.60 16.75
CA ILE A 313 0.52 -6.85 15.52
C ILE A 313 -0.97 -6.94 15.21
N ASP A 314 -1.55 -5.84 14.76
CA ASP A 314 -2.95 -5.78 14.34
C ASP A 314 -3.17 -6.54 13.02
N ILE A 315 -3.72 -7.75 13.13
CA ILE A 315 -4.00 -8.62 11.99
C ILE A 315 -5.21 -8.11 11.19
N GLU A 316 -6.16 -7.40 11.82
CA GLU A 316 -7.31 -6.82 11.13
C GLU A 316 -6.85 -5.73 10.14
N ALA A 317 -5.94 -4.86 10.60
CA ALA A 317 -5.30 -3.88 9.72
C ALA A 317 -4.52 -4.54 8.56
N MET A 318 -3.90 -5.71 8.77
CA MET A 318 -3.23 -6.45 7.69
C MET A 318 -4.23 -6.99 6.66
N VAL A 319 -5.39 -7.50 7.10
CA VAL A 319 -6.47 -7.96 6.22
C VAL A 319 -6.99 -6.81 5.37
N ASP A 320 -7.27 -5.65 5.98
CA ASP A 320 -7.70 -4.46 5.28
C ASP A 320 -6.67 -4.00 4.24
N CYS A 321 -5.38 -3.99 4.59
CA CYS A 321 -4.30 -3.68 3.65
C CYS A 321 -4.30 -4.66 2.47
N THR A 322 -4.49 -5.96 2.72
CA THR A 322 -4.55 -6.97 1.65
C THR A 322 -5.75 -6.73 0.74
N GLN A 323 -6.93 -6.43 1.28
CA GLN A 323 -8.13 -6.16 0.48
C GLN A 323 -7.99 -4.92 -0.40
N GLU A 324 -7.41 -3.83 0.12
CA GLU A 324 -7.14 -2.63 -0.67
C GLU A 324 -6.15 -2.93 -1.82
N LEU A 325 -5.11 -3.74 -1.58
CA LEU A 325 -4.18 -4.15 -2.64
C LEU A 325 -4.84 -5.05 -3.69
N ILE A 326 -5.72 -5.97 -3.28
CA ILE A 326 -6.51 -6.79 -4.23
C ILE A 326 -7.36 -5.88 -5.11
N SER A 327 -8.15 -5.00 -4.49
CA SER A 327 -9.02 -4.09 -5.20
C SER A 327 -8.25 -3.13 -6.12
N PHE A 328 -7.04 -2.75 -5.72
CA PHE A 328 -6.11 -2.00 -6.56
C PHE A 328 -5.69 -2.80 -7.80
N TYR A 329 -5.27 -4.06 -7.67
CA TYR A 329 -4.86 -4.86 -8.83
C TYR A 329 -6.02 -5.09 -9.82
N GLU A 330 -7.25 -5.29 -9.33
CA GLU A 330 -8.45 -5.39 -10.19
C GLU A 330 -8.75 -4.06 -10.93
N CYS A 331 -8.67 -2.94 -10.21
CA CYS A 331 -8.88 -1.60 -10.79
C CYS A 331 -7.80 -1.25 -11.82
N HIS A 332 -6.56 -1.70 -11.59
CA HIS A 332 -5.44 -1.47 -12.50
C HIS A 332 -5.64 -2.12 -13.87
N GLU A 333 -6.36 -3.25 -13.97
CA GLU A 333 -6.70 -3.86 -15.26
C GLU A 333 -7.66 -3.02 -16.10
N GLN A 334 -8.51 -2.22 -15.44
CA GLN A 334 -9.53 -1.39 -16.09
C GLN A 334 -9.02 0.04 -16.38
N TYR A 335 -7.82 0.37 -15.94
CA TYR A 335 -7.25 1.71 -16.04
C TYR A 335 -6.91 2.09 -17.49
N ASN A 336 -7.38 3.26 -17.91
CA ASN A 336 -7.04 3.87 -19.21
C ASN A 336 -6.27 5.17 -19.01
N ASP A 337 -4.98 5.12 -19.34
CA ASP A 337 -4.05 6.23 -19.18
C ASP A 337 -4.39 7.44 -20.08
N LYS A 338 -4.76 7.18 -21.34
CA LYS A 338 -5.07 8.23 -22.30
C LYS A 338 -6.27 9.06 -21.83
N ASN A 339 -7.30 8.39 -21.33
CA ASN A 339 -8.50 9.05 -20.82
C ASN A 339 -8.19 9.92 -19.60
N THR A 340 -7.44 9.38 -18.63
CA THR A 340 -7.07 10.12 -17.41
C THR A 340 -6.25 11.37 -17.74
N ARG A 341 -5.28 11.22 -18.65
CA ARG A 341 -4.43 12.33 -19.12
C ARG A 341 -5.22 13.41 -19.86
N GLU A 342 -6.14 13.03 -20.75
CA GLU A 342 -6.98 13.98 -21.48
C GLU A 342 -7.87 14.79 -20.54
N GLN A 343 -8.42 14.16 -19.50
CA GLN A 343 -9.23 14.83 -18.49
C GLN A 343 -8.42 15.83 -17.66
N ILE A 344 -7.19 15.45 -17.25
CA ILE A 344 -6.28 16.37 -16.55
C ILE A 344 -5.95 17.57 -17.43
N ASN A 345 -5.50 17.32 -18.66
CA ASN A 345 -5.17 18.40 -19.60
C ASN A 345 -6.36 19.31 -19.91
N ARG A 346 -7.58 18.78 -19.91
CA ARG A 346 -8.80 19.55 -20.17
C ARG A 346 -9.02 20.61 -19.10
N PHE A 347 -8.95 20.27 -17.81
CA PHE A 347 -9.17 21.27 -16.76
C PHE A 347 -7.97 22.20 -16.60
N VAL A 348 -6.75 21.71 -16.79
CA VAL A 348 -5.52 22.54 -16.74
C VAL A 348 -5.61 23.66 -17.79
N LYS A 349 -5.92 23.30 -19.05
CA LYS A 349 -6.05 24.28 -20.14
C LYS A 349 -7.27 25.19 -20.00
N ALA A 350 -8.43 24.63 -19.64
CA ALA A 350 -9.66 25.42 -19.51
C ALA A 350 -9.56 26.48 -18.41
N ARG A 351 -8.73 26.24 -17.40
CA ARG A 351 -8.50 27.17 -16.29
C ARG A 351 -7.23 28.01 -16.43
N GLY A 352 -6.45 27.83 -17.49
CA GLY A 352 -5.19 28.53 -17.69
C GLY A 352 -4.14 28.22 -16.62
N LEU A 353 -4.19 27.03 -16.02
CA LEU A 353 -3.24 26.58 -14.98
C LEU A 353 -1.87 26.18 -15.56
N ASP A 354 -1.74 26.19 -16.89
CA ASP A 354 -0.49 26.08 -17.65
C ASP A 354 0.25 27.41 -17.78
N LYS A 355 -0.44 28.53 -17.56
CA LYS A 355 0.09 29.90 -17.64
C LYS A 355 0.32 30.50 -16.28
#